data_AF-A0A7J4KEK1-F1
#
_entry.id   AF-A0A7J4KEK1-F1
#
_cell.length_a   1.000
_cell.length_b   1.000
_cell.length_c   1.000
_cell.angle_alpha   90.00
_cell.angle_beta   90.00
_cell.angle_gamma   90.00
#
_symmetry.space_group_name_H-M   'P 1'
#
loop_
_entity.id
_entity.type
_entity.pdbx_description
1 polymer ?
#
loop_
_entity_poly.entity_id
_entity_poly.type
_entity_poly.pdbx_seq_one_letter_code
_entity_poly.pdbx_strand_id
1 'polypeptide(L)' 'DIHLISTDVTSRLRDDINMMKMIRSYRGVRHEFGLKVRGQRTSSNGRKGLALGVSKRKEAPAAAGKKEESEKK' A
#
# COMPACT_ATOMS: atom_id res chain seq x y z
N ASP A 1 -20.49 0.37 31.94
CA ASP A 1 -19.25 0.58 31.17
C ASP A 1 -18.63 -0.75 30.78
N ILE A 2 -18.15 -0.88 29.55
CA ILE A 2 -17.48 -2.11 29.09
C ILE A 2 -16.05 -1.73 28.68
N HIS A 3 -15.07 -2.18 29.46
CA HIS A 3 -13.66 -2.04 29.09
C HIS A 3 -13.19 -3.29 28.34
N LEU A 4 -12.85 -3.07 27.07
CA LEU A 4 -12.26 -4.07 26.19
C LEU A 4 -10.76 -4.18 26.45
N ILE A 5 -10.23 -5.39 26.50
CA ILE A 5 -8.81 -5.65 26.76
C ILE A 5 -8.20 -6.38 25.56
N SER A 6 -6.96 -6.04 25.24
CA SER A 6 -6.10 -6.70 24.26
C SER A 6 -6.79 -7.09 22.94
N THR A 7 -7.08 -8.38 22.76
CA THR A 7 -7.62 -8.99 21.54
C THR A 7 -9.04 -8.56 21.25
N ASP A 8 -9.84 -8.35 22.29
CA ASP A 8 -11.28 -8.09 22.19
C ASP A 8 -11.56 -6.76 21.49
N VAL A 9 -10.67 -5.77 21.70
CA VAL A 9 -10.73 -4.48 20.99
C VAL A 9 -10.64 -4.71 19.48
N THR A 10 -9.68 -5.52 19.05
CA THR A 10 -9.42 -5.73 17.63
C THR A 10 -10.49 -6.60 16.98
N SER A 11 -11.04 -7.58 17.70
CA SER A 11 -12.13 -8.42 17.22
C SER A 11 -13.39 -7.59 17.01
N ARG A 12 -13.82 -6.81 18.02
CA ARG A 12 -14.99 -5.94 17.89
C ARG A 12 -14.88 -4.94 16.76
N LEU A 13 -13.71 -4.29 16.60
CA LEU A 13 -13.49 -3.38 15.47
C LEU A 13 -13.61 -4.05 14.11
N ARG A 14 -13.15 -5.31 13.97
CA ARG A 14 -13.30 -6.06 12.72
C ARG A 14 -14.76 -6.41 12.46
N ASP A 15 -15.48 -6.84 13.49
CA ASP A 15 -16.89 -7.19 13.39
C ASP A 15 -17.74 -5.97 12.99
N ASP A 16 -17.53 -4.82 13.63
CA ASP A 16 -18.20 -3.56 13.30
C ASP A 16 -17.92 -3.13 11.85
N ILE A 17 -16.67 -3.23 11.40
CA ILE A 17 -16.30 -2.90 10.02
C ILE A 17 -16.94 -3.86 9.03
N ASN A 18 -17.01 -5.15 9.34
CA ASN A 18 -17.63 -6.15 8.46
C ASN A 18 -19.15 -5.92 8.35
N MET A 19 -19.82 -5.58 9.46
CA MET A 19 -21.24 -5.19 9.42
C MET A 19 -21.47 -3.95 8.56
N MET A 20 -20.61 -2.92 8.71
CA MET A 20 -20.70 -1.70 7.89
C MET A 20 -20.53 -1.97 6.39
N LYS A 21 -19.69 -2.94 6.02
CA LYS A 21 -19.47 -3.41 4.64
C LYS A 21 -20.68 -4.15 4.09
N MET A 22 -21.23 -5.09 4.87
CA MET A 22 -22.43 -5.86 4.49
C MET A 22 -23.63 -4.95 4.21
N ILE A 23 -23.85 -3.94 5.06
CA ILE A 23 -24.95 -2.96 4.90
C ILE A 23 -24.69 -1.99 3.73
N ARG A 24 -23.45 -1.93 3.20
CA ARG A 24 -23.00 -0.94 2.20
C ARG A 24 -23.20 0.51 2.63
N SER A 25 -22.98 0.78 3.92
CA SER A 25 -22.94 2.14 4.44
C SER A 25 -21.80 2.94 3.80
N TYR A 26 -21.91 4.27 3.73
CA TYR A 26 -20.83 5.12 3.20
C TYR A 26 -19.48 4.84 3.86
N ARG A 27 -19.46 4.67 5.19
CA ARG A 27 -18.25 4.31 5.94
C ARG A 27 -17.72 2.93 5.51
N GLY A 28 -18.60 1.94 5.36
CA GLY A 28 -18.26 0.59 4.92
C GLY A 28 -17.62 0.59 3.54
N VAL A 29 -18.26 1.23 2.55
CA VAL A 29 -17.74 1.35 1.18
C VAL A 29 -16.36 2.04 1.15
N ARG A 30 -16.16 3.08 1.97
CA ARG A 30 -14.83 3.71 2.11
C ARG A 30 -13.78 2.78 2.71
N HIS A 31 -14.18 1.94 3.68
CA HIS A 31 -13.31 0.91 4.26
C HIS A 31 -12.97 -0.22 3.29
N GLU A 32 -13.85 -0.56 2.34
CA GLU A 32 -13.56 -1.52 1.26
C GLU A 32 -12.50 -0.97 0.30
N PHE A 33 -12.68 0.29 -0.14
CA PHE A 33 -11.73 0.95 -1.03
C PHE A 33 -10.44 1.42 -0.34
N GLY A 34 -10.32 1.24 0.99
CA GLY A 34 -9.16 1.71 1.76
C GLY A 34 -8.99 3.23 1.79
N LEU A 35 -10.08 3.96 1.53
CA LEU A 35 -10.12 5.42 1.53
C LEU A 35 -10.37 5.96 2.94
N LYS A 36 -9.93 7.18 3.19
CA LYS A 36 -10.16 7.84 4.47
C LYS A 36 -11.65 8.12 4.69
N VAL A 37 -12.18 7.86 5.88
CA VAL A 37 -13.63 7.80 6.13
C VAL A 37 -14.26 9.17 6.45
N ARG A 38 -13.53 10.09 7.08
CA ARG A 38 -14.05 11.39 7.59
C ARG A 38 -14.13 12.50 6.53
N GLY A 39 -14.44 12.18 5.28
CA GLY A 39 -14.63 13.20 4.24
C GLY A 39 -13.36 13.98 3.84
N GLN A 40 -12.17 13.43 4.11
CA GLN A 40 -10.93 14.04 3.61
C GLN A 40 -10.89 14.03 2.08
N ARG A 41 -10.41 15.13 1.48
CA ARG A 41 -10.17 15.23 0.04
C ARG A 41 -9.04 14.28 -0.37
N THR A 42 -9.34 13.32 -1.24
CA THR A 42 -8.40 12.29 -1.73
C THR A 42 -7.82 12.59 -3.12
N SER A 43 -8.08 13.79 -3.67
CA SER A 43 -7.55 14.18 -4.99
C SER A 43 -6.01 14.23 -5.02
N SER A 44 -5.40 14.93 -4.06
CA SER A 44 -3.94 15.09 -3.94
C SER A 44 -3.33 14.31 -2.77
N ASN A 45 -4.12 14.00 -1.73
CA ASN A 45 -3.64 13.43 -0.48
C ASN A 45 -3.85 11.92 -0.38
N GLY A 46 -2.95 11.23 0.33
CA GLY A 46 -3.08 9.79 0.61
C GLY A 46 -2.71 8.88 -0.56
N ARG A 47 -1.91 9.38 -1.50
CA ARG A 47 -1.30 8.60 -2.58
C ARG A 47 -0.41 7.51 -1.97
N LYS A 48 -0.75 6.24 -2.21
CA LYS A 48 0.09 5.09 -1.89
C LYS A 48 0.66 4.57 -3.20
N GLY A 49 1.98 4.57 -3.32
CA GLY A 49 2.71 4.22 -4.55
C GLY A 49 4.05 4.94 -4.62
N LEU A 50 4.88 4.59 -5.59
CA LEU A 50 6.13 5.29 -5.88
C LEU A 50 5.81 6.73 -6.33
N ALA A 51 6.46 7.71 -5.70
CA ALA A 51 6.52 9.04 -6.30
C ALA A 51 7.25 8.90 -7.64
N LEU A 52 6.59 9.29 -8.74
CA LEU A 52 7.25 9.46 -10.03
C LEU A 52 8.24 10.62 -9.89
N GLY A 53 9.44 10.32 -9.43
CA GLY A 53 10.61 11.16 -9.62
C GLY A 53 11.11 11.06 -11.05
N VAL A 54 12.27 11.63 -11.33
CA VAL A 54 12.92 11.54 -12.64
C VAL A 54 13.57 10.16 -12.78
N SER A 55 13.03 9.30 -13.64
CA SER A 55 13.75 8.12 -14.12
C SER A 55 14.81 8.58 -15.12
N LYS A 56 16.06 8.77 -14.65
CA LYS A 56 17.20 8.93 -15.57
C LYS A 56 17.34 7.64 -16.37
N ARG A 57 17.33 7.71 -17.71
CA ARG A 57 17.72 6.59 -18.56
C ARG A 57 19.13 6.19 -18.14
N LYS A 58 19.32 4.92 -17.78
CA LYS A 58 20.66 4.36 -17.60
C LYS A 58 21.21 4.21 -19.02
N GLU A 59 22.06 5.15 -19.44
CA GLU A 59 22.87 4.94 -20.63
C GLU A 59 23.66 3.64 -20.41
N ALA A 60 23.48 2.69 -21.32
CA ALA A 60 24.24 1.45 -21.29
C ALA A 60 25.73 1.81 -21.38
N PRO A 61 26.59 1.34 -20.47
CA PRO A 61 28.01 1.50 -20.66
C PRO A 61 28.43 0.69 -21.89
N ALA A 62 29.09 1.40 -22.81
CA ALA A 62 29.66 0.90 -24.04
C ALA A 62 30.72 -0.20 -23.81
N ALA A 63 31.04 -0.88 -24.92
CA ALA A 63 32.21 -1.72 -25.19
C ALA A 63 32.08 -3.23 -24.92
N ALA A 64 31.73 -3.95 -25.99
CA ALA A 64 32.39 -5.19 -26.36
C ALA A 64 33.91 -4.93 -26.54
N GLY A 65 34.76 -5.75 -25.93
CA GLY A 65 36.20 -5.65 -26.09
C GLY A 65 36.99 -6.58 -25.15
N LYS A 66 37.23 -7.81 -25.64
CA LYS A 66 38.33 -8.74 -25.34
C LYS A 66 38.80 -8.92 -23.88
N LYS A 67 38.70 -10.16 -23.39
CA LYS A 67 39.82 -10.91 -22.80
C LYS A 67 39.53 -12.41 -22.90
N GLU A 68 40.29 -13.07 -23.77
CA GLU A 68 40.58 -14.50 -23.69
C GLU A 68 41.28 -14.82 -22.35
N GLU A 69 40.96 -16.03 -21.88
CA GLU A 69 41.74 -16.94 -21.02
C GLU A 69 42.45 -16.41 -19.77
N SER A 70 41.96 -16.84 -18.60
CA SER A 70 42.72 -17.75 -17.71
C SER A 70 41.97 -18.01 -16.39
N GLU A 71 42.08 -19.26 -15.93
CA GLU A 71 41.83 -19.79 -14.58
C GLU A 71 40.46 -20.43 -14.22
N LYS A 72 40.52 -21.77 -14.20
CA LYS A 72 39.80 -22.73 -13.32
C LYS A 72 38.31 -22.97 -13.60
N LYS A 73 38.02 -23.97 -14.44
CA LYS A 73 37.57 -25.29 -14.00
C LYS A 73 37.77 -26.34 -15.08
#